data_AF-A0A9E2AYA1-F1
#
_entry.id   AF-A0A9E2AYA1-F1
#
_cell.length_a   1.000
_cell.length_b   1.000
_cell.length_c   1.000
_cell.angle_alpha   90.00
_cell.angle_beta   90.00
_cell.angle_gamma   90.00
#
_symmetry.space_group_name_H-M   'P 1'
#
loop_
_entity.id
_entity.type
_entity.pdbx_description
1 polymer ?
#
loop_
_entity_poly.entity_id
_entity_poly.type
_entity_poly.pdbx_seq_one_letter_code
_entity_poly.pdbx_strand_id
1 'polypeptide(L)'
;MNTTRYILLIFSFILVIGACSNDDEGDSVDEIALASGNYALIELNINPPQDINNDGNTTSNVLTELPCVTGNLNLRSDGNWIWTLTETSVTSITGGAFFLSCTSDITTRSGSWTISGNQVTLYDG
;
A
#
# COMPACT_ATOMS: atom_id res chain seq x y z
N MET A 1 66.29 -17.75 -10.31
CA MET A 1 65.83 -16.38 -9.98
C MET A 1 64.56 -15.94 -10.70
N ASN A 2 64.16 -16.57 -11.82
CA ASN A 2 62.98 -16.12 -12.58
C ASN A 2 61.66 -16.74 -12.06
N THR A 3 61.69 -18.01 -11.63
CA THR A 3 60.51 -18.72 -11.09
C THR A 3 59.93 -18.09 -9.83
N THR A 4 60.76 -17.63 -8.89
CA THR A 4 60.30 -16.93 -7.67
C THR A 4 59.61 -15.59 -7.98
N ARG A 5 60.01 -14.91 -9.07
CA ARG A 5 59.40 -13.65 -9.52
C ARG A 5 58.01 -13.87 -10.12
N TYR A 6 57.81 -14.95 -10.88
CA TYR A 6 56.50 -15.31 -11.43
C TYR A 6 55.51 -15.74 -10.35
N ILE A 7 55.97 -16.43 -9.30
CA ILE A 7 55.13 -16.83 -8.17
C ILE A 7 54.63 -15.60 -7.39
N LEU A 8 55.49 -14.61 -7.14
CA LEU A 8 55.11 -13.35 -6.49
C LEU A 8 54.11 -12.54 -7.32
N LEU A 9 54.26 -12.51 -8.65
CA LEU A 9 53.33 -11.82 -9.55
C LEU A 9 51.94 -12.48 -9.58
N ILE A 10 51.88 -13.82 -9.61
CA ILE A 10 50.60 -14.55 -9.54
C ILE A 10 49.92 -14.33 -8.18
N PHE A 11 50.68 -14.34 -7.09
CA PHE A 11 50.12 -14.11 -5.75
C PHE A 11 49.56 -12.68 -5.60
N SER A 12 50.25 -11.68 -6.16
CA SER A 12 49.78 -10.30 -6.20
C SER A 12 48.51 -10.14 -7.05
N PHE A 13 48.38 -10.87 -8.15
CA PHE A 13 47.20 -10.80 -9.02
C PHE A 13 45.94 -11.39 -8.34
N ILE A 14 46.12 -12.48 -7.57
CA ILE A 14 45.03 -13.12 -6.80
C ILE A 14 44.51 -12.22 -5.67
N LEU A 15 45.39 -11.40 -5.07
CA LEU A 15 45.02 -10.46 -4.01
C LEU A 15 44.18 -9.27 -4.53
N VAL A 16 44.38 -8.85 -5.78
CA VAL A 16 43.63 -7.74 -6.39
C VAL A 16 42.21 -8.15 -6.79
N ILE A 17 42.00 -9.40 -7.23
CA ILE A 17 40.66 -9.93 -7.56
C ILE A 17 39.82 -10.31 -6.32
N GLY A 18 40.45 -10.50 -5.16
CA GLY A 18 39.75 -10.74 -3.89
C GLY A 18 39.37 -9.48 -3.10
N ALA A 19 39.78 -8.30 -3.55
CA ALA A 19 39.58 -7.02 -2.87
C ALA A 19 38.32 -6.26 -3.32
N CYS A 20 37.47 -6.86 -4.14
CA CYS A 20 36.11 -6.35 -4.33
C CYS A 20 35.29 -6.70 -3.09
N SER A 21 35.43 -5.94 -2.00
CA SER A 21 34.33 -5.85 -1.04
C SER A 21 33.25 -5.00 -1.70
N ASN A 22 32.05 -5.57 -1.82
CA ASN A 22 30.88 -4.78 -2.13
C ASN A 22 30.58 -3.93 -0.89
N ASP A 23 31.22 -2.76 -0.79
CA ASP A 23 30.95 -1.77 0.27
C ASP A 23 29.79 -0.83 -0.10
N ASP A 24 28.92 -1.24 -1.02
CA ASP A 24 27.69 -0.51 -1.33
C ASP A 24 26.58 -0.88 -0.32
N GLU A 25 26.85 -0.67 0.97
CA GLU A 25 25.79 -0.49 1.97
C GLU A 25 25.33 0.97 1.90
N GLY A 26 24.74 1.35 0.76
CA GLY A 26 23.84 2.50 0.77
C GLY A 26 22.64 2.11 1.61
N ASP A 27 22.25 2.95 2.58
CA ASP A 27 21.04 2.77 3.39
C ASP A 27 19.85 2.41 2.48
N SER A 28 19.59 1.11 2.31
CA SER A 28 18.45 0.66 1.54
C SER A 28 17.24 1.00 2.39
N VAL A 29 16.49 2.01 1.94
CA VAL A 29 15.26 2.43 2.60
C VAL A 29 14.33 1.22 2.66
N ASP A 30 14.00 0.78 3.88
CA ASP A 30 13.04 -0.29 4.08
C ASP A 30 11.64 0.22 3.72
N GLU A 31 11.23 -0.02 2.48
CA GLU A 31 9.92 0.37 1.96
C GLU A 31 8.77 -0.26 2.76
N ILE A 32 8.96 -1.47 3.32
CA ILE A 32 7.94 -2.12 4.15
C ILE A 32 7.78 -1.34 5.45
N ALA A 33 8.87 -0.99 6.12
CA ALA A 33 8.79 -0.19 7.33
C ALA A 33 8.11 1.17 7.09
N LEU A 34 8.40 1.83 5.97
CA LEU A 34 7.80 3.12 5.62
C LEU A 34 6.31 3.04 5.26
N ALA A 35 5.88 1.97 4.60
CA ALA A 35 4.48 1.80 4.18
C ALA A 35 3.63 1.09 5.23
N SER A 36 4.22 0.41 6.21
CA SER A 36 3.47 -0.18 7.30
C SER A 36 2.81 0.90 8.16
N GLY A 37 1.55 0.69 8.53
CA GLY A 37 0.79 1.70 9.25
C GLY A 37 -0.72 1.49 9.26
N ASN A 38 -1.40 2.46 9.88
CA ASN A 38 -2.86 2.55 9.92
C ASN A 38 -3.33 3.67 9.02
N TYR A 39 -4.22 3.36 8.09
CA TYR A 39 -4.78 4.27 7.11
C TYR A 39 -6.27 4.39 7.35
N ALA A 40 -6.75 5.60 7.61
CA ALA A 40 -8.17 5.90 7.71
C ALA A 40 -8.73 6.30 6.34
N LEU A 41 -9.94 5.84 6.03
CA LEU A 41 -10.68 6.29 4.85
C LEU A 41 -11.12 7.74 5.07
N ILE A 42 -10.63 8.65 4.21
CA ILE A 42 -10.95 10.10 4.29
C ILE A 42 -11.87 10.57 3.17
N GLU A 43 -11.95 9.84 2.06
CA GLU A 43 -12.82 10.16 0.92
C GLU A 43 -13.31 8.90 0.22
N LEU A 44 -14.57 8.92 -0.22
CA LEU A 44 -15.17 7.94 -1.11
C LEU A 44 -15.93 8.71 -2.19
N ASN A 45 -15.35 8.81 -3.38
CA ASN A 45 -15.84 9.71 -4.42
C ASN A 45 -16.79 9.01 -5.42
N ILE A 46 -17.93 9.64 -5.69
CA ILE A 46 -18.90 9.24 -6.72
C ILE A 46 -19.03 10.30 -7.82
N ASN A 47 -19.46 9.85 -9.00
CA ASN A 47 -19.75 10.69 -10.15
C ASN A 47 -21.01 10.17 -10.86
N PRO A 48 -22.07 10.99 -11.02
CA PRO A 48 -22.17 12.41 -10.66
C PRO A 48 -22.23 12.67 -9.13
N PRO A 49 -21.95 13.91 -8.66
CA PRO A 49 -22.23 14.33 -7.29
C PRO A 49 -23.73 14.15 -6.93
N GLN A 50 -24.02 13.75 -5.70
CA GLN A 50 -25.39 13.51 -5.22
C GLN A 50 -25.61 14.14 -3.84
N ASP A 51 -26.85 14.51 -3.55
CA ASP A 51 -27.34 14.94 -2.23
C ASP A 51 -28.02 13.73 -1.59
N ILE A 52 -27.28 12.95 -0.81
CA ILE A 52 -27.78 11.68 -0.26
C ILE A 52 -28.46 11.93 1.09
N ASN A 53 -27.99 12.92 1.85
CA ASN A 53 -28.57 13.28 3.14
C ASN A 53 -29.79 14.21 3.06
N ASN A 54 -30.11 14.72 1.85
CA ASN A 54 -31.19 15.67 1.55
C ASN A 54 -31.06 17.02 2.26
N ASP A 55 -29.82 17.52 2.42
CA ASP A 55 -29.56 18.84 3.00
C ASP A 55 -29.62 19.99 1.97
N GLY A 56 -29.78 19.65 0.69
CA GLY A 56 -29.90 20.58 -0.43
C GLY A 56 -28.59 20.86 -1.16
N ASN A 57 -27.46 20.26 -0.74
CA ASN A 57 -26.17 20.38 -1.41
C ASN A 57 -25.75 19.02 -1.97
N THR A 58 -25.24 19.00 -3.20
CA THR A 58 -24.66 17.79 -3.77
C THR A 58 -23.15 17.75 -3.56
N THR A 59 -22.62 16.59 -3.19
CA THR A 59 -21.17 16.39 -3.08
C THR A 59 -20.73 15.10 -3.79
N SER A 60 -19.46 15.05 -4.19
CA SER A 60 -18.87 13.81 -4.72
C SER A 60 -18.41 12.88 -3.60
N ASN A 61 -18.04 13.41 -2.44
CA ASN A 61 -17.51 12.60 -1.36
C ASN A 61 -18.66 12.04 -0.50
N VAL A 62 -18.96 10.76 -0.68
CA VAL A 62 -20.00 10.02 0.06
C VAL A 62 -19.82 10.15 1.57
N LEU A 63 -18.61 10.32 2.10
CA LEU A 63 -18.41 10.45 3.56
C LEU A 63 -18.96 11.77 4.13
N THR A 64 -19.13 12.79 3.29
CA THR A 64 -19.78 14.05 3.69
C THR A 64 -21.29 13.85 3.83
N GLU A 65 -21.86 13.07 2.91
CA GLU A 65 -23.27 12.75 2.88
C GLU A 65 -23.67 11.66 3.90
N LEU A 66 -22.82 10.65 4.07
CA LEU A 66 -23.03 9.47 4.90
C LEU A 66 -21.86 9.27 5.88
N PRO A 67 -21.82 10.02 7.00
CA PRO A 67 -20.72 9.94 7.97
C PRO A 67 -20.66 8.62 8.75
N CYS A 68 -21.65 7.74 8.58
CA CYS A 68 -21.66 6.38 9.12
C CYS A 68 -20.61 5.48 8.46
N VAL A 69 -20.18 5.81 7.24
CA VAL A 69 -19.20 5.04 6.49
C VAL A 69 -17.82 5.30 7.08
N THR A 70 -17.22 4.26 7.62
CA THR A 70 -15.86 4.34 8.16
C THR A 70 -15.02 3.21 7.61
N GLY A 71 -13.74 3.47 7.35
CA GLY A 71 -12.81 2.47 6.83
C GLY A 71 -11.44 2.60 7.49
N ASN A 72 -10.85 1.46 7.83
CA ASN A 72 -9.49 1.37 8.36
C ASN A 72 -8.71 0.26 7.67
N LEU A 73 -7.57 0.59 7.07
CA LEU A 73 -6.60 -0.35 6.52
C LEU A 73 -5.36 -0.37 7.40
N ASN A 74 -5.00 -1.55 7.90
CA ASN A 74 -3.80 -1.81 8.67
C ASN A 74 -2.82 -2.60 7.79
N LEU A 75 -1.74 -1.96 7.34
CA LEU A 75 -0.62 -2.60 6.67
C LEU A 75 0.42 -3.02 7.71
N ARG A 76 0.56 -4.31 7.97
CA ARG A 76 1.48 -4.83 8.98
C ARG A 76 2.85 -5.07 8.38
N SER A 77 3.89 -4.82 9.15
CA SER A 77 5.28 -5.07 8.76
C SER A 77 5.61 -6.55 8.50
N ASP A 78 4.72 -7.47 8.88
CA ASP A 78 4.84 -8.90 8.61
C ASP A 78 4.37 -9.30 7.19
N GLY A 79 3.97 -8.33 6.36
CA GLY A 79 3.49 -8.56 5.00
C GLY A 79 2.00 -8.90 4.90
N ASN A 80 1.25 -8.82 6.01
CA ASN A 80 -0.20 -8.99 6.01
C ASN A 80 -0.94 -7.66 6.11
N TRP A 81 -2.16 -7.60 5.56
CA TRP A 81 -3.05 -6.47 5.73
C TRP A 81 -4.39 -6.91 6.31
N ILE A 82 -5.03 -6.01 7.05
CA ILE A 82 -6.42 -6.13 7.46
C ILE A 82 -7.15 -4.84 7.11
N TRP A 83 -8.31 -4.97 6.50
CA TRP A 83 -9.23 -3.87 6.23
C TRP A 83 -10.53 -4.10 6.96
N THR A 84 -11.00 -3.10 7.69
CA THR A 84 -12.34 -3.05 8.27
C THR A 84 -13.12 -1.90 7.65
N LEU A 85 -14.36 -2.16 7.19
CA LEU A 85 -15.26 -1.18 6.58
C LEU A 85 -16.66 -1.29 7.20
N THR A 86 -17.25 -0.15 7.59
CA THR A 86 -18.69 -0.05 7.79
C THR A 86 -19.36 0.11 6.43
N GLU A 87 -20.18 -0.87 6.05
CA GLU A 87 -20.72 -0.94 4.69
C GLU A 87 -21.81 0.10 4.41
N THR A 88 -22.06 0.31 3.12
CA THR A 88 -23.26 0.98 2.64
C THR A 88 -24.08 0.00 1.82
N SER A 89 -25.39 0.11 1.95
CA SER A 89 -26.30 -0.52 0.99
C SER A 89 -26.38 0.40 -0.23
N VAL A 90 -25.98 -0.12 -1.38
CA VAL A 90 -25.93 0.62 -2.65
C VAL A 90 -26.93 0.00 -3.62
N THR A 91 -27.83 0.82 -4.16
CA THR A 91 -28.74 0.42 -5.25
C THR A 91 -28.62 1.41 -6.39
N SER A 92 -28.33 0.93 -7.59
CA SER A 92 -28.31 1.79 -8.77
C SER A 92 -29.71 2.32 -9.08
N ILE A 93 -29.80 3.61 -9.42
CA ILE A 93 -31.01 4.24 -9.96
C ILE A 93 -30.75 4.67 -11.41
N THR A 94 -31.57 5.56 -11.96
CA THR A 94 -31.42 6.05 -13.33
C THR A 94 -30.32 7.11 -13.45
N GLY A 95 -29.73 7.25 -14.64
CA GLY A 95 -28.79 8.34 -14.94
C GLY A 95 -27.40 8.21 -14.30
N GLY A 96 -26.99 7.01 -13.87
CA GLY A 96 -25.70 6.77 -13.23
C GLY A 96 -25.64 7.19 -11.76
N ALA A 97 -26.78 7.54 -11.18
CA ALA A 97 -26.92 7.85 -9.77
C ALA A 97 -27.17 6.58 -8.94
N PHE A 98 -26.93 6.69 -7.63
CA PHE A 98 -27.09 5.60 -6.67
C PHE A 98 -27.95 6.04 -5.49
N PHE A 99 -28.73 5.11 -4.96
CA PHE A 99 -29.29 5.21 -3.62
C PHE A 99 -28.30 4.55 -2.66
N LEU A 100 -27.70 5.34 -1.77
CA LEU A 100 -26.80 4.86 -0.72
C LEU A 100 -27.46 5.04 0.64
N SER A 101 -27.27 4.06 1.52
CA SER A 101 -27.75 4.12 2.90
C SER A 101 -26.77 3.43 3.84
N CYS A 102 -26.72 3.90 5.08
CA CYS A 102 -25.93 3.28 6.14
C CYS A 102 -26.45 1.89 6.47
N THR A 103 -25.55 0.93 6.63
CA THR A 103 -25.85 -0.34 7.30
C THR A 103 -25.13 -0.41 8.64
N SER A 104 -25.54 -1.34 9.50
CA SER A 104 -24.79 -1.69 10.71
C SER A 104 -23.73 -2.76 10.45
N ASP A 105 -23.56 -3.17 9.20
CA ASP A 105 -22.70 -4.29 8.84
C ASP A 105 -21.26 -3.81 8.78
N ILE A 106 -20.38 -4.60 9.39
CA ILE A 106 -18.95 -4.37 9.39
C ILE A 106 -18.30 -5.53 8.66
N THR A 107 -17.67 -5.23 7.53
CA THR A 107 -16.90 -6.21 6.78
C THR A 107 -15.44 -6.09 7.16
N THR A 108 -14.84 -7.24 7.46
CA THR A 108 -13.39 -7.36 7.69
C THR A 108 -12.80 -8.27 6.63
N ARG A 109 -11.80 -7.78 5.92
CA ARG A 109 -11.02 -8.53 4.92
C ARG A 109 -9.56 -8.54 5.33
N SER A 110 -8.84 -9.55 4.87
CA SER A 110 -7.41 -9.66 5.13
C SER A 110 -6.72 -10.38 3.99
N GLY A 111 -5.42 -10.20 3.91
CA GLY A 111 -4.59 -10.89 2.95
C GLY A 111 -3.13 -10.51 3.10
N SER A 112 -2.36 -10.67 2.02
CA SER A 112 -0.95 -10.29 1.96
C SER A 112 -0.75 -9.03 1.13
N TRP A 113 0.34 -8.30 1.38
CA TRP A 113 0.69 -7.12 0.58
C TRP A 113 2.18 -7.07 0.28
N THR A 114 2.50 -6.36 -0.80
CA THR A 114 3.88 -6.06 -1.20
C THR A 114 4.00 -4.58 -1.56
N ILE A 115 5.23 -4.07 -1.55
CA ILE A 115 5.56 -2.74 -2.04
C ILE A 115 6.75 -2.83 -2.99
N SER A 116 6.69 -2.07 -4.08
CA SER A 116 7.79 -1.91 -5.01
C SER A 116 7.64 -0.56 -5.71
N GLY A 117 8.68 0.28 -5.67
CA GLY A 117 8.69 1.55 -6.39
C GLY A 117 7.55 2.46 -5.97
N ASN A 118 7.33 2.59 -4.65
CA ASN A 118 6.26 3.39 -4.03
C ASN A 118 4.83 2.92 -4.35
N GLN A 119 4.63 1.72 -4.91
CA GLN A 119 3.32 1.16 -5.16
C GLN A 119 3.04 -0.01 -4.20
N VAL A 120 2.00 0.13 -3.38
CA VAL A 120 1.47 -0.96 -2.54
C VAL A 120 0.50 -1.81 -3.37
N THR A 121 0.71 -3.13 -3.37
CA THR A 121 -0.21 -4.10 -3.97
C THR A 121 -0.81 -4.96 -2.87
N LEU A 122 -2.14 -5.06 -2.84
CA LEU A 122 -2.88 -5.92 -1.92
C LEU A 122 -3.32 -7.20 -2.64
N TYR A 123 -3.11 -8.35 -2.00
CA TYR A 123 -3.61 -9.64 -2.44
C TYR A 123 -4.66 -10.12 -1.45
N ASP A 124 -5.85 -10.43 -1.95
CA ASP A 124 -6.93 -11.01 -1.15
C ASP A 124 -6.57 -12.44 -0.71
N GLY A 125 -6.93 -12.77 0.54
CA GLY A 125 -6.79 -14.12 1.11
C GLY A 125 -7.96 -15.06 0.81
#